data_AF-A0A1Y5MR51-F1
#
_entry.id   AF-A0A1Y5MR51-F1
#
_cell.length_a   1.000
_cell.length_b   1.000
_cell.length_c   1.000
_cell.angle_alpha   90.00
_cell.angle_beta   90.00
_cell.angle_gamma   90.00
#
_symmetry.space_group_name_H-M   'P 1'
#
loop_
_entity.id
_entity.type
_entity.pdbx_description
1 polymer ?
#
loop_
_entity_poly.entity_id
_entity_poly.type
_entity_poly.pdbx_seq_one_letter_code
_entity_poly.pdbx_strand_id
1 'polypeptide(L)'
;MNEHLSSLFAYTLPFHVIFFYALVACNILYLILTQFGSNSKNYVLRIRYFLPIYHMLLSFLVLTGLILWAYYGYEFKFNAIKMLIILIILIALSAIGFKRLKIYAANGDLEKFKKFALIKGFCDLVLVVVAGI
;
A
#
# COMPACT_ATOMS: atom_id res chain seq x y z
N MET A 1 -15.12 -22.15 10.41
CA MET A 1 -13.95 -22.53 9.59
C MET A 1 -14.39 -23.53 8.53
N ASN A 2 -14.05 -23.33 7.26
CA ASN A 2 -14.52 -24.17 6.14
C ASN A 2 -13.43 -25.15 5.71
N GLU A 3 -13.53 -26.40 6.15
CA GLU A 3 -12.52 -27.44 5.91
C GLU A 3 -12.32 -27.77 4.43
N HIS A 4 -13.34 -27.56 3.59
CA HIS A 4 -13.24 -27.74 2.14
C HIS A 4 -12.27 -26.75 1.47
N LEU A 5 -11.92 -25.66 2.16
CA LEU A 5 -10.98 -24.63 1.67
C LEU A 5 -9.59 -24.76 2.30
N SER A 6 -9.31 -25.81 3.08
CA SER A 6 -8.05 -26.00 3.81
C SER A 6 -6.81 -26.02 2.91
N SER A 7 -6.88 -26.71 1.76
CA SER A 7 -5.81 -26.76 0.76
C SER A 7 -5.56 -25.39 0.12
N LEU A 8 -6.64 -24.67 -0.23
CA LEU A 8 -6.57 -23.33 -0.79
C LEU A 8 -5.98 -22.34 0.21
N PHE A 9 -6.35 -22.44 1.48
CA PHE A 9 -5.79 -21.64 2.57
C PHE A 9 -4.28 -21.87 2.71
N ALA A 10 -3.84 -23.14 2.76
CA ALA A 10 -2.44 -23.51 2.88
C ALA A 10 -1.59 -22.98 1.70
N TYR A 11 -2.15 -23.00 0.48
CA TYR A 11 -1.47 -22.46 -0.69
C TYR A 11 -1.44 -20.93 -0.71
N THR A 12 -2.53 -20.28 -0.30
CA THR A 12 -2.70 -18.82 -0.39
C THR A 12 -1.94 -18.06 0.70
N LEU A 13 -1.85 -18.62 1.91
CA LEU A 13 -1.26 -17.94 3.07
C LEU A 13 0.20 -17.49 2.81
N PRO A 14 1.11 -18.33 2.28
CA PRO A 14 2.46 -17.89 1.92
C PRO A 14 2.47 -16.71 0.94
N PHE A 15 1.62 -16.71 -0.08
CA PHE A 15 1.53 -15.60 -1.03
C PHE A 15 1.04 -14.32 -0.35
N HIS A 16 0.04 -14.41 0.51
CA HIS A 16 -0.45 -13.26 1.27
C HIS A 16 0.68 -12.62 2.10
N VAL A 17 1.45 -13.45 2.80
CA VAL A 17 2.61 -13.01 3.59
C VAL A 17 3.71 -12.41 2.70
N ILE A 18 4.00 -13.01 1.55
CA ILE A 18 4.97 -12.48 0.57
C ILE A 18 4.51 -11.10 0.07
N PHE A 19 3.23 -10.94 -0.31
CA PHE A 19 2.70 -9.66 -0.78
C PHE A 19 2.70 -8.61 0.33
N PHE A 20 2.47 -9.00 1.58
CA PHE A 20 2.59 -8.10 2.73
C PHE A 20 4.00 -7.53 2.84
N TYR A 21 5.03 -8.40 2.86
CA TYR A 21 6.42 -7.95 2.93
C TYR A 21 6.86 -7.18 1.68
N ALA A 22 6.38 -7.57 0.49
CA ALA A 22 6.61 -6.83 -0.74
C ALA A 22 6.01 -5.43 -0.66
N LEU A 23 4.82 -5.27 -0.07
CA LEU A 23 4.19 -3.97 0.12
C LEU A 23 4.93 -3.12 1.16
N VAL A 24 5.46 -3.71 2.23
CA VAL A 24 6.35 -3.03 3.19
C VAL A 24 7.60 -2.52 2.48
N ALA A 25 8.28 -3.37 1.71
CA ALA A 25 9.45 -2.98 0.91
C ALA A 25 9.11 -1.89 -0.11
N CYS A 26 7.93 -1.97 -0.74
CA CYS A 26 7.41 -0.97 -1.66
C CYS A 26 7.22 0.40 -0.96
N ASN A 27 6.71 0.44 0.27
CA ASN A 27 6.60 1.69 1.03
C ASN A 27 7.96 2.29 1.39
N ILE A 28 8.94 1.46 1.75
CA ILE A 28 10.33 1.92 1.98
C ILE A 28 10.92 2.48 0.68
N LEU A 29 10.72 1.79 -0.45
CA LEU A 29 11.16 2.26 -1.75
C LEU A 29 10.47 3.58 -2.14
N TYR A 30 9.18 3.74 -1.86
CA TYR A 30 8.47 5.02 -2.05
C TYR A 30 9.13 6.17 -1.26
N LEU A 31 9.48 5.94 0.00
CA LEU A 31 10.19 6.93 0.81
C LEU A 31 11.52 7.31 0.16
N ILE A 32 12.34 6.34 -0.26
CA ILE A 32 13.59 6.59 -0.97
C ILE A 32 13.32 7.41 -2.26
N LEU A 33 12.38 6.97 -3.09
CA LEU A 33 12.05 7.62 -4.36
C LEU A 33 11.51 9.04 -4.19
N THR A 34 10.88 9.37 -3.07
CA THR A 34 10.36 10.72 -2.81
C THR A 34 11.42 11.63 -2.20
N GLN A 35 12.38 11.11 -1.44
CA GLN A 35 13.40 11.94 -0.78
C GLN A 35 14.60 12.26 -1.66
N PHE A 36 15.03 11.35 -2.54
CA PHE A 36 16.21 11.55 -3.38
C PHE A 36 15.88 12.24 -4.71
N GLY A 37 16.68 13.23 -5.13
CA GLY A 37 16.59 13.87 -6.46
C GLY A 37 16.26 15.36 -6.44
N SER A 38 16.39 15.98 -7.62
CA SER A 38 16.24 17.43 -7.86
C SER A 38 14.85 17.79 -8.41
N ASN A 39 14.47 19.06 -8.22
CA ASN A 39 13.20 19.69 -8.64
C ASN A 39 13.05 19.66 -10.18
N SER A 40 12.75 18.49 -10.74
CA SER A 40 12.83 18.20 -12.18
C SER A 40 11.67 17.34 -12.67
N LYS A 41 11.42 17.35 -13.98
CA LYS A 41 10.40 16.50 -14.62
C LYS A 41 10.63 15.01 -14.34
N ASN A 42 11.88 14.57 -14.30
CA ASN A 42 12.23 13.16 -14.04
C ASN A 42 11.87 12.72 -12.62
N TYR A 43 12.00 13.60 -11.62
CA TYR A 43 11.55 13.34 -10.27
C TYR A 43 10.05 13.01 -10.23
N VAL A 44 9.24 13.85 -10.90
CA VAL A 44 7.78 13.66 -10.95
C VAL A 44 7.42 12.36 -11.67
N LEU A 45 8.01 12.10 -12.84
CA LEU A 45 7.73 10.89 -13.63
C LEU A 45 8.04 9.61 -12.87
N ARG A 46 9.18 9.55 -12.18
CA ARG A 46 9.58 8.39 -11.36
C ARG A 46 8.53 8.04 -10.32
N ILE A 47 7.99 9.03 -9.60
CA ILE A 47 6.96 8.81 -8.58
C ILE A 47 5.63 8.38 -9.22
N ARG A 48 5.28 8.94 -10.38
CA ARG A 48 4.07 8.54 -11.12
C ARG A 48 4.16 7.10 -11.62
N TYR A 49 5.30 6.67 -12.16
CA TYR A 49 5.49 5.31 -12.66
C TYR A 49 5.65 4.26 -11.56
N PHE A 50 5.97 4.69 -10.34
CA PHE A 50 5.99 3.82 -9.18
C PHE A 50 4.57 3.45 -8.70
N LEU A 51 3.61 4.35 -8.87
CA LEU A 51 2.25 4.23 -8.34
C LEU A 51 1.49 2.95 -8.80
N PRO A 52 1.56 2.55 -10.08
CA PRO A 52 0.95 1.30 -10.54
C PRO A 52 1.49 0.06 -9.84
N ILE A 53 2.79 0.00 -9.54
CA ILE A 53 3.42 -1.14 -8.86
C ILE A 53 2.84 -1.28 -7.45
N TYR A 54 2.73 -0.16 -6.73
CA TYR A 54 2.11 -0.13 -5.40
C TYR A 54 0.66 -0.65 -5.43
N HIS A 55 -0.17 -0.17 -6.36
CA HIS A 55 -1.56 -0.61 -6.45
C HIS A 55 -1.73 -2.05 -6.96
N MET A 56 -0.80 -2.54 -7.77
CA MET A 56 -0.76 -3.95 -8.16
C MET A 56 -0.51 -4.84 -6.94
N LEU A 57 0.52 -4.53 -6.14
CA LEU A 57 0.83 -5.28 -4.92
C LEU A 57 -0.32 -5.22 -3.91
N LEU A 58 -0.91 -4.04 -3.74
CA LEU A 58 -2.08 -3.85 -2.86
C LEU A 58 -3.26 -4.72 -3.34
N SER A 59 -3.53 -4.76 -4.64
CA SER A 59 -4.60 -5.61 -5.20
C SER A 59 -4.36 -7.10 -4.96
N PHE A 60 -3.12 -7.58 -5.12
CA PHE A 60 -2.79 -8.98 -4.81
C PHE A 60 -2.92 -9.30 -3.31
N LEU A 61 -2.53 -8.37 -2.44
CA LEU A 61 -2.71 -8.52 -1.00
C LEU A 61 -4.19 -8.60 -0.62
N VAL A 62 -5.03 -7.76 -1.23
CA VAL A 62 -6.49 -7.80 -1.03
C VAL A 62 -7.08 -9.10 -1.53
N LEU A 63 -6.74 -9.53 -2.75
CA LEU A 63 -7.25 -10.77 -3.33
C LEU A 63 -6.92 -11.98 -2.44
N THR A 64 -5.65 -12.12 -2.07
CA THR A 64 -5.21 -13.21 -1.19
C THR A 64 -5.85 -13.11 0.20
N GLY A 65 -6.02 -11.91 0.75
CA GLY A 65 -6.71 -11.70 2.02
C GLY A 65 -8.18 -12.09 1.99
N LEU A 66 -8.90 -11.79 0.90
CA LEU A 66 -10.30 -12.19 0.71
C LEU A 66 -10.43 -13.72 0.61
N ILE A 67 -9.52 -14.40 -0.08
CA ILE A 67 -9.48 -15.87 -0.15
C ILE A 67 -9.26 -16.48 1.24
N LEU A 68 -8.32 -15.94 2.02
CA LEU A 68 -8.09 -16.39 3.40
C LEU A 68 -9.30 -16.11 4.30
N TRP A 69 -10.00 -15.00 4.10
CA TRP A 69 -11.20 -14.67 4.86
C TRP A 69 -12.37 -15.62 4.53
N ALA A 70 -12.46 -16.09 3.29
CA ALA A 70 -13.43 -17.11 2.88
C ALA A 70 -13.26 -18.44 3.62
N TYR A 71 -12.02 -18.85 3.90
CA TYR A 71 -11.73 -20.03 4.75
C TYR A 71 -12.33 -19.89 6.16
N TYR A 72 -12.37 -18.67 6.69
CA TYR A 72 -13.05 -18.36 7.94
C TYR A 72 -14.55 -18.07 7.76
N GLY A 73 -15.15 -18.38 6.61
CA GLY A 73 -16.57 -18.18 6.35
C GLY A 73 -16.99 -16.71 6.35
N TYR A 74 -16.06 -15.77 6.09
CA TYR A 74 -16.29 -14.33 6.19
C TYR A 74 -16.77 -13.86 7.56
N GLU A 75 -16.45 -14.62 8.64
CA GLU A 75 -16.76 -14.21 10.00
C GLU A 75 -16.21 -12.80 10.29
N PHE A 76 -17.02 -11.96 10.92
CA PHE A 76 -16.66 -10.60 11.32
C PHE A 76 -15.65 -10.61 12.47
N LYS A 77 -14.39 -10.86 12.14
CA LYS A 77 -13.27 -10.77 13.08
C LYS A 77 -12.69 -9.37 13.05
N PHE A 78 -12.32 -8.87 14.22
CA PHE A 78 -11.72 -7.55 14.38
C PHE A 78 -10.53 -7.32 13.43
N ASN A 79 -9.66 -8.32 13.26
CA ASN A 79 -8.51 -8.23 12.37
C ASN A 79 -8.90 -8.06 10.90
N ALA A 80 -9.91 -8.78 10.42
CA ALA A 80 -10.39 -8.65 9.03
C ALA A 80 -10.99 -7.26 8.78
N ILE A 81 -11.82 -6.76 9.71
CA ILE A 81 -12.41 -5.42 9.62
C ILE A 81 -11.31 -4.34 9.65
N LYS A 82 -10.35 -4.47 10.57
CA LYS A 82 -9.20 -3.57 10.67
C LYS A 82 -8.42 -3.50 9.36
N MET A 83 -8.12 -4.64 8.75
CA MET A 83 -7.43 -4.69 7.45
C MET A 83 -8.21 -3.97 6.35
N LEU A 84 -9.54 -4.13 6.28
CA LEU A 84 -10.38 -3.44 5.30
C LEU A 84 -10.41 -1.92 5.51
N ILE A 85 -10.50 -1.47 6.75
CA ILE A 85 -10.45 -0.03 7.07
C ILE A 85 -9.11 0.56 6.65
N ILE A 86 -8.01 -0.12 7.01
CA ILE A 86 -6.67 0.33 6.64
C ILE A 86 -6.48 0.34 5.12
N LEU A 87 -7.00 -0.66 4.40
CA LEU A 87 -6.98 -0.68 2.94
C LEU A 87 -7.64 0.57 2.34
N ILE A 88 -8.83 0.96 2.82
CA ILE A 88 -9.54 2.15 2.35
C ILE A 88 -8.70 3.41 2.61
N ILE A 89 -8.09 3.51 3.80
CA ILE A 89 -7.22 4.63 4.16
C ILE A 89 -6.00 4.70 3.23
N LEU A 90 -5.33 3.58 2.96
CA LEU A 90 -4.16 3.51 2.08
C LEU A 90 -4.50 3.94 0.65
N ILE A 91 -5.64 3.52 0.13
CA ILE A 91 -6.13 3.94 -1.19
C ILE A 91 -6.39 5.46 -1.21
N ALA A 92 -7.07 5.98 -0.19
CA ALA A 92 -7.35 7.42 -0.08
C ALA A 92 -6.05 8.24 0.03
N LEU A 93 -5.11 7.83 0.88
CA LEU A 93 -3.81 8.49 1.04
C LEU A 93 -3.00 8.45 -0.26
N SER A 94 -3.03 7.33 -0.99
CA SER A 94 -2.42 7.22 -2.32
C SER A 94 -2.98 8.26 -3.31
N ALA A 95 -4.30 8.36 -3.40
CA ALA A 95 -4.97 9.33 -4.27
C ALA A 95 -4.65 10.79 -3.88
N ILE A 96 -4.65 11.10 -2.58
CA ILE A 96 -4.25 12.41 -2.06
C ILE A 96 -2.80 12.70 -2.43
N GLY A 97 -1.90 11.73 -2.27
CA GLY A 97 -0.49 11.86 -2.60
C GLY A 97 -0.27 12.17 -4.08
N PHE A 98 -0.95 11.45 -4.97
CA PHE A 98 -0.88 11.69 -6.41
C PHE A 98 -1.45 13.07 -6.79
N LYS A 99 -2.58 13.48 -6.20
CA LYS A 99 -3.16 14.81 -6.42
C LYS A 99 -2.18 15.91 -5.99
N ARG A 100 -1.59 15.79 -4.80
CA ARG A 100 -0.61 16.76 -4.29
C ARG A 100 0.66 16.80 -5.14
N LEU A 101 1.17 15.65 -5.61
CA LEU A 101 2.31 15.61 -6.53
C LEU A 101 2.05 16.48 -7.77
N LYS A 102 0.86 16.38 -8.38
CA LYS A 102 0.50 17.20 -9.55
C LYS A 102 0.45 18.70 -9.22
N ILE A 103 -0.14 19.07 -8.09
CA ILE A 103 -0.27 20.47 -7.67
C ILE A 103 1.11 21.08 -7.41
N TYR A 104 1.95 20.42 -6.62
CA TYR A 104 3.29 20.93 -6.30
C TYR A 104 4.20 20.96 -7.53
N ALA A 105 4.06 20.00 -8.45
CA ALA A 105 4.79 20.03 -9.72
C ALA A 105 4.37 21.23 -10.60
N ALA A 106 3.07 21.56 -10.66
CA ALA A 106 2.58 22.71 -11.40
C ALA A 106 3.05 24.04 -10.80
N ASN A 107 3.18 24.10 -9.47
CA ASN A 107 3.60 25.31 -8.75
C ASN A 107 5.14 25.43 -8.59
N GLY A 108 5.94 24.47 -9.08
CA GLY A 108 7.40 24.46 -8.90
C GLY A 108 7.88 24.16 -7.47
N ASP A 109 6.97 23.73 -6.59
CA ASP A 109 7.14 23.62 -5.14
C ASP A 109 7.44 22.16 -4.68
N LEU A 110 8.26 21.41 -5.41
CA LEU A 110 8.50 19.99 -5.10
C LEU A 110 9.17 19.75 -3.73
N GLU A 111 9.85 20.74 -3.17
CA GLU A 111 10.38 20.64 -1.80
C GLU A 111 9.27 20.57 -0.73
N LYS A 112 8.13 21.25 -0.94
CA LYS A 112 6.96 21.09 -0.07
C LYS A 112 6.35 19.70 -0.23
N PHE A 113 6.35 19.16 -1.46
CA PHE A 113 5.92 17.80 -1.71
C PHE A 113 6.80 16.77 -0.99
N LYS A 114 8.13 16.92 -0.98
CA LYS A 114 9.05 15.99 -0.28
C LYS A 114 8.73 15.84 1.20
N LYS A 115 8.52 16.96 1.89
CA LYS A 115 8.12 16.99 3.31
C LYS A 115 6.79 16.28 3.54
N PHE A 116 5.80 16.57 2.69
CA PHE A 116 4.51 15.90 2.73
C PHE A 116 4.63 14.39 2.47
N ALA A 117 5.40 14.00 1.46
CA ALA A 117 5.59 12.61 1.05
C ALA A 117 6.34 11.79 2.10
N LEU A 118 7.26 12.41 2.83
CA LEU A 118 7.96 11.79 3.96
C LEU A 118 6.96 11.40 5.06
N ILE A 119 6.16 12.37 5.53
CA ILE A 119 5.17 12.13 6.59
C ILE A 119 4.14 11.10 6.12
N LYS A 120 3.60 11.28 4.91
CA LYS A 120 2.62 10.37 4.33
C LYS A 120 3.18 8.94 4.18
N GLY A 121 4.40 8.80 3.68
CA GLY A 121 5.03 7.48 3.49
C GLY A 121 5.33 6.77 4.81
N PHE A 122 5.71 7.51 5.86
CA PHE A 122 5.79 6.93 7.21
C PHE A 122 4.43 6.50 7.74
N CYS A 123 3.38 7.31 7.54
CA CYS A 123 2.01 6.92 7.90
C CYS A 123 1.57 5.65 7.17
N ASP A 124 1.82 5.54 5.86
CA ASP A 124 1.46 4.33 5.11
C ASP A 124 2.22 3.10 5.61
N LEU A 125 3.52 3.24 5.89
CA LEU A 125 4.33 2.15 6.40
C LEU A 125 3.80 1.64 7.74
N VAL A 126 3.48 2.55 8.66
CA VAL A 126 2.87 2.20 9.96
C VAL A 126 1.52 1.52 9.74
N LEU A 127 0.67 2.07 8.87
CA LEU A 127 -0.64 1.50 8.57
C LEU A 127 -0.53 0.07 8.01
N VAL A 128 0.38 -0.16 7.05
CA VAL A 128 0.61 -1.51 6.51
C VAL A 128 1.05 -2.46 7.61
N VAL A 129 2.02 -2.09 8.46
CA VAL A 129 2.49 -2.95 9.56
C VAL A 129 1.36 -3.24 10.56
N VAL A 130 0.56 -2.25 10.94
CA VAL A 130 -0.58 -2.40 11.85
C VAL A 130 -1.69 -3.28 11.25
N ALA A 131 -1.83 -3.31 9.93
CA ALA A 131 -2.74 -4.22 9.25
C ALA A 131 -2.26 -5.68 9.27
N GLY A 132 -0.95 -5.91 9.34
CA GLY A 132 -0.36 -7.26 9.36
C GLY A 132 -0.22 -7.90 10.74
N ILE A 133 -0.33 -7.13 11.82
CA ILE A 133 -0.37 -7.58 13.23
C ILE A 133 -1.82 -7.86 13.62
#